data_AF-A0AA37HP19-F1
#
_entry.id   AF-A0AA37HP19-F1
#
_cell.length_a   1.000
_cell.length_b   1.000
_cell.length_c   1.000
_cell.angle_alpha   90.00
_cell.angle_beta   90.00
_cell.angle_gamma   90.00
#
_symmetry.space_group_name_H-M   'P 1'
#
loop_
_entity.id
_entity.type
_entity.pdbx_description
1 polymer ?
#
loop_
_entity_poly.entity_id
_entity_poly.type
_entity_poly.pdbx_seq_one_letter_code
_entity_poly.pdbx_strand_id
1 'polypeptide(L)'
;MLIRRVEAYMQQVGSEGVPLVEFEEACLGEVFFHDRHAIVRALKGKRVIFPVRDGVAWRVFPQMPENRRFERDDETAVEQCLRVLAPHMRGLTRIVRARGGVADREGRRREAEATGQIVTLVMRHVGKGLDLDEIRTALEDTFTAEAVETLTRRQPILKVGSSLVSLPKRPKRAPRIANGLLPHDKIVALVKKARPKGITKTLLHKAYQPRIPMAEFDVLLADLTGAGFIDTATMKVSHKGRPALVCVHPEFSMPNVVNGRAMIH
;
A
#
# COMPACT_ATOMS: atom_id res chain seq x y z
N MET A 1 15.00 -24.85 24.19
CA MET A 1 15.45 -24.08 25.37
C MET A 1 15.22 -22.57 25.19
N LEU A 2 15.70 -21.97 24.09
CA LEU A 2 15.55 -20.53 23.82
C LEU A 2 14.09 -20.02 23.85
N ILE A 3 13.16 -20.71 23.18
CA ILE A 3 11.74 -20.28 23.12
C ILE A 3 11.13 -20.18 24.52
N ARG A 4 11.31 -21.19 25.38
CA ARG A 4 10.79 -21.17 26.76
C ARG A 4 11.39 -20.03 27.60
N ARG A 5 12.68 -19.72 27.40
CA ARG A 5 13.35 -18.56 28.04
C ARG A 5 12.71 -17.25 27.59
N VAL A 6 12.50 -17.09 26.28
CA VAL A 6 11.87 -15.91 25.68
C VAL A 6 10.43 -15.77 26.18
N GLU A 7 9.65 -16.85 26.22
CA GLU A 7 8.28 -16.85 26.73
C GLU A 7 8.21 -16.44 28.21
N ALA A 8 9.10 -16.99 29.05
CA ALA A 8 9.17 -16.61 30.46
C ALA A 8 9.54 -15.14 30.66
N TYR A 9 10.46 -14.61 29.84
CA TYR A 9 10.81 -13.19 29.87
C TYR A 9 9.66 -12.31 29.37
N MET A 10 8.99 -12.69 28.29
CA MET A 10 7.84 -11.95 27.73
C MET A 10 6.64 -11.90 28.69
N GLN A 11 6.48 -12.86 29.61
CA GLN A 11 5.46 -12.80 30.67
C GLN A 11 5.71 -11.65 31.67
N GLN A 12 6.95 -11.17 31.79
CA GLN A 12 7.33 -10.07 32.67
C GLN A 12 7.30 -8.72 31.95
N VAL A 13 7.22 -8.72 30.62
CA VAL A 13 7.16 -7.50 29.82
C VAL A 13 5.74 -6.96 29.82
N GLY A 14 5.58 -5.73 30.33
CA GLY A 14 4.29 -5.04 30.35
C GLY A 14 3.79 -4.64 28.96
N SER A 15 2.62 -3.99 28.93
CA SER A 15 1.95 -3.51 27.71
C SER A 15 2.77 -2.45 26.94
N GLU A 16 3.80 -1.87 27.56
CA GLU A 16 4.68 -0.89 26.92
C GLU A 16 5.75 -1.49 26.02
N GLY A 17 5.93 -2.81 26.09
CA GLY A 17 7.00 -3.52 25.40
C GLY A 17 8.38 -3.13 25.93
N VAL A 18 9.41 -3.78 25.41
CA VAL A 18 10.81 -3.54 25.76
C VAL A 18 11.60 -3.15 24.51
N PRO A 19 12.60 -2.26 24.57
CA PRO A 19 13.50 -2.03 23.45
C PRO A 19 14.11 -3.33 22.91
N LEU A 20 14.25 -3.45 21.58
CA LEU A 20 14.77 -4.65 20.94
C LEU A 20 16.19 -4.97 21.42
N VAL A 21 17.02 -3.95 21.64
CA VAL A 21 18.39 -4.12 22.13
C VAL A 21 18.40 -4.77 23.52
N GLU A 22 17.59 -4.27 24.45
CA GLU A 22 17.44 -4.83 25.80
C GLU A 22 16.88 -6.25 25.77
N PHE A 23 15.90 -6.52 24.89
CA PHE A 23 15.41 -7.88 24.65
C PHE A 23 16.52 -8.81 24.16
N GLU A 24 17.30 -8.39 23.17
CA GLU A 24 18.38 -9.20 22.61
C GLU A 24 19.47 -9.50 23.65
N GLU A 25 19.81 -8.53 24.50
CA GLU A 25 20.76 -8.69 25.59
C GLU A 25 20.25 -9.67 26.65
N ALA A 26 19.01 -9.50 27.10
CA ALA A 26 18.40 -10.35 28.14
C ALA A 26 18.10 -11.79 27.65
N CYS A 27 17.64 -11.92 26.40
CA CYS A 27 17.09 -13.18 25.89
C CYS A 27 17.94 -13.91 24.87
N LEU A 28 18.89 -13.26 24.20
CA LEU A 28 19.75 -13.88 23.19
C LEU A 28 21.21 -13.96 23.69
N GLY A 29 21.73 -12.88 24.28
CA GLY A 29 23.11 -12.84 24.79
C GLY A 29 24.18 -12.91 23.69
N GLU A 30 25.43 -13.17 24.08
CA GLU A 30 26.60 -13.16 23.17
C GLU A 30 26.62 -14.33 22.17
N VAL A 31 26.08 -15.50 22.56
CA VAL A 31 26.09 -16.72 21.73
C VAL A 31 25.37 -16.53 20.38
N PHE A 32 24.45 -15.56 20.30
CA PHE A 32 23.66 -15.30 19.11
C PHE A 32 24.04 -13.98 18.42
N PHE A 33 25.17 -13.37 18.76
CA PHE A 33 25.57 -12.04 18.27
C PHE A 33 25.50 -11.91 16.74
N HIS A 34 25.94 -12.93 16.00
CA HIS A 34 25.94 -12.91 14.53
C HIS A 34 24.58 -13.26 13.90
N ASP A 35 23.67 -13.89 14.64
CA ASP A 35 22.40 -14.42 14.14
C ASP A 35 21.15 -13.72 14.71
N ARG A 36 21.34 -12.63 15.48
CA ARG A 36 20.25 -11.92 16.19
C ARG A 36 19.06 -11.63 15.27
N HIS A 37 19.31 -11.11 14.07
CA HIS A 37 18.25 -10.77 13.13
C HIS A 37 17.47 -12.00 12.63
N ALA A 38 18.16 -13.12 12.35
CA ALA A 38 17.53 -14.35 11.89
C ALA A 38 16.68 -14.98 13.00
N ILE A 39 17.16 -14.93 14.24
CA ILE A 39 16.48 -15.48 15.41
C ILE A 39 15.26 -14.63 15.77
N VAL A 40 15.37 -13.31 15.77
CA VAL A 40 14.22 -12.39 15.97
C VAL A 40 13.16 -12.64 14.90
N ARG A 41 13.55 -12.86 13.65
CA ARG A 41 12.62 -13.23 12.57
C ARG A 41 11.94 -14.58 12.81
N ALA A 42 12.68 -15.58 13.28
CA ALA A 42 12.13 -16.89 13.61
C ALA A 42 11.14 -16.84 14.79
N LEU A 43 11.47 -16.10 15.85
CA LEU A 43 10.62 -15.89 17.02
C LEU A 43 9.33 -15.13 16.65
N LYS A 44 9.44 -14.11 15.78
CA LYS A 44 8.28 -13.43 15.18
C LYS A 44 7.40 -14.39 14.37
N GLY A 45 8.00 -15.23 13.52
CA GLY A 45 7.28 -16.22 12.71
C GLY A 45 6.49 -17.22 13.56
N LYS A 46 7.03 -17.57 14.74
CA LYS A 46 6.36 -18.42 15.75
C LYS A 46 5.41 -17.66 16.66
N ARG A 47 5.23 -16.34 16.47
CA ARG A 47 4.36 -15.47 17.26
C ARG A 47 4.68 -15.46 18.76
N VAL A 48 5.94 -15.74 19.10
CA VAL A 48 6.45 -15.68 20.48
C VAL A 48 6.73 -14.24 20.89
N ILE A 49 7.11 -13.41 19.90
CA ILE A 49 7.36 -11.99 20.07
C ILE A 49 6.74 -11.19 18.93
N PHE A 50 6.43 -9.93 19.20
CA PHE A 50 5.93 -8.98 18.22
C PHE A 50 6.87 -7.76 18.16
N PRO A 51 7.92 -7.80 17.32
CA PRO A 51 8.79 -6.65 17.14
C PRO A 51 8.07 -5.61 16.27
N VAL A 52 7.94 -4.40 16.82
CA VAL A 52 7.29 -3.25 16.19
C VAL A 52 8.24 -2.07 16.23
N ARG A 53 8.23 -1.27 15.17
CA ARG A 53 9.01 -0.04 15.09
C ARG A 53 8.21 1.10 15.71
N ASP A 54 8.80 1.78 16.68
CA ASP A 54 8.25 2.89 17.45
C ASP A 54 9.18 4.11 17.22
N GLY A 55 8.82 4.95 16.24
CA GLY A 55 9.71 5.98 15.69
C GLY A 55 11.02 5.41 15.13
N VAL A 56 12.15 5.87 15.67
CA VAL A 56 13.50 5.41 15.27
C VAL A 56 13.91 4.10 15.94
N ALA A 57 13.24 3.67 17.00
CA ALA A 57 13.63 2.49 17.78
C ALA A 57 12.75 1.27 17.48
N TRP A 58 13.30 0.07 17.65
CA TRP A 58 12.52 -1.16 17.66
C TRP A 58 12.16 -1.53 19.09
N ARG A 59 10.90 -1.91 19.31
CA ARG A 59 10.40 -2.47 20.57
C ARG A 59 9.81 -3.85 20.33
N VAL A 60 9.85 -4.70 21.34
CA VAL A 60 9.35 -6.07 21.34
C VAL A 60 8.21 -6.18 22.34
N PHE A 61 7.08 -6.71 21.88
CA PHE A 61 5.89 -6.88 22.69
C PHE A 61 5.54 -8.37 22.84
N PRO A 62 4.95 -8.78 23.98
CA PRO A 62 4.46 -10.14 24.18
C PRO A 62 3.22 -10.46 23.33
N GLN A 63 2.45 -9.44 22.97
CA GLN A 63 1.26 -9.53 22.11
C GLN A 63 1.24 -8.37 21.12
N MET A 64 0.54 -8.52 20.00
CA MET A 64 0.41 -7.45 19.02
C MET A 64 -0.37 -6.29 19.66
N PRO A 65 0.20 -5.07 19.77
CA PRO A 65 -0.51 -3.94 20.36
C PRO A 65 -1.66 -3.51 19.44
N GLU A 66 -2.90 -3.63 19.90
CA GLU A 66 -4.13 -3.35 19.11
C GLU A 66 -4.39 -1.85 18.91
N ASN A 67 -3.91 -1.00 19.82
CA ASN A 67 -4.25 0.44 19.87
C ASN A 67 -3.06 1.40 19.71
N ARG A 68 -1.85 0.91 19.46
CA ARG A 68 -0.71 1.81 19.17
C ARG A 68 -0.66 2.12 17.69
N ARG A 69 -1.21 3.27 17.29
CA ARG A 69 -0.84 3.92 16.02
C ARG A 69 0.58 4.45 16.19
N PHE A 70 1.57 3.65 15.82
CA PHE A 70 2.96 4.08 15.83
C PHE A 70 3.15 5.11 14.71
N GLU A 71 3.65 6.28 15.09
CA GLU A 71 3.97 7.38 14.19
C GLU A 71 4.93 6.88 13.11
N ARG A 72 4.51 7.02 11.85
CA ARG A 72 5.44 6.94 10.73
C ARG A 72 6.34 8.14 10.84
N ASP A 73 7.66 7.92 10.70
CA ASP A 73 8.73 8.92 10.54
C ASP A 73 8.15 10.25 10.05
N ASP A 74 8.43 11.37 10.75
CA ASP A 74 8.08 12.76 10.37
C ASP A 74 8.57 13.17 8.95
N GLU A 75 9.19 12.25 8.21
CA GLU A 75 9.47 12.37 6.79
C GLU A 75 8.18 12.63 6.00
N THR A 76 8.17 13.78 5.34
CA THR A 76 7.22 14.11 4.28
C THR A 76 7.21 13.02 3.20
N ALA A 77 6.10 12.90 2.47
CA ALA A 77 6.00 11.93 1.38
C ALA A 77 7.05 12.15 0.28
N VAL A 78 7.55 13.38 0.14
CA VAL A 78 8.66 13.76 -0.75
C VAL A 78 9.98 13.20 -0.22
N GLU A 79 10.31 13.38 1.06
CA GLU A 79 11.55 12.84 1.65
C GLU A 79 11.60 11.31 1.57
N GLN A 80 10.48 10.64 1.81
CA GLN A 80 10.36 9.19 1.62
C GLN A 80 10.62 8.79 0.16
N CYS A 81 10.19 9.61 -0.80
CA CYS A 81 10.48 9.40 -2.22
C CYS A 81 11.97 9.56 -2.50
N LEU A 82 12.58 10.67 -2.06
CA LEU A 82 14.00 10.95 -2.26
C LEU A 82 14.90 9.86 -1.66
N ARG A 83 14.56 9.36 -0.47
CA ARG A 83 15.29 8.27 0.19
C ARG A 83 15.30 6.98 -0.64
N VAL A 84 14.17 6.65 -1.27
CA VAL A 84 14.06 5.50 -2.19
C VAL A 84 14.86 5.74 -3.47
N LEU A 85 14.89 6.98 -3.98
CA LEU A 85 15.61 7.33 -5.21
C LEU A 85 17.13 7.45 -5.00
N ALA A 86 17.59 7.82 -3.80
CA ALA A 86 18.98 8.08 -3.47
C ALA A 86 20.01 7.01 -3.91
N PRO A 87 19.79 5.69 -3.69
CA PRO A 87 20.72 4.68 -4.19
C PRO A 87 20.80 4.66 -5.73
N HIS A 88 19.68 4.86 -6.43
CA HIS A 88 19.64 4.86 -7.89
C HIS A 88 20.28 6.12 -8.48
N MET A 89 20.03 7.29 -7.88
CA MET A 89 20.67 8.55 -8.26
C MET A 89 22.18 8.54 -8.04
N ARG A 90 22.66 7.93 -6.94
CA ARG A 90 24.10 7.69 -6.74
C ARG A 90 24.68 6.75 -7.79
N GLY A 91 23.94 5.70 -8.15
CA GLY A 91 24.32 4.80 -9.24
C GLY A 91 24.44 5.53 -10.59
N LEU A 92 23.45 6.34 -10.94
CA LEU A 92 23.46 7.17 -12.15
C LEU A 92 24.65 8.14 -12.16
N THR A 93 24.93 8.80 -11.03
CA THR A 93 26.08 9.70 -10.89
C THR A 93 27.41 8.99 -11.18
N ARG A 94 27.59 7.78 -10.66
CA ARG A 94 28.80 6.97 -10.93
C ARG A 94 28.93 6.63 -12.41
N ILE A 95 27.83 6.26 -13.06
CA ILE A 95 27.81 5.94 -14.50
C ILE A 95 28.18 7.17 -15.32
N VAL A 96 27.58 8.34 -15.02
CA VAL A 96 27.84 9.59 -15.73
C VAL A 96 29.31 10.00 -15.59
N ARG A 97 29.85 9.96 -14.37
CA ARG A 97 31.25 10.28 -14.11
C ARG A 97 32.21 9.30 -14.81
N ALA A 98 31.91 8.00 -14.76
CA ALA A 98 32.73 6.99 -15.43
C ALA A 98 32.73 7.15 -16.96
N ARG A 99 31.62 7.63 -17.55
CA ARG A 99 31.54 7.86 -18.99
C ARG A 99 32.34 9.07 -19.45
N GLY A 100 32.46 10.12 -18.62
CA GLY A 100 33.31 11.28 -18.92
C GLY A 100 33.06 11.95 -20.27
N GLY A 101 31.84 11.87 -20.82
CA GLY A 101 31.52 12.41 -22.16
C GLY A 101 31.90 11.51 -23.34
N VAL A 102 32.47 10.33 -23.12
CA VAL A 102 32.84 9.39 -24.18
C VAL A 102 31.58 8.79 -24.83
N ALA A 103 31.61 8.65 -26.16
CA ALA A 103 30.53 8.06 -26.95
C ALA A 103 30.48 6.51 -26.83
N ASP A 104 30.49 6.00 -25.60
CA ASP A 104 30.41 4.57 -25.30
C ASP A 104 28.97 4.05 -25.40
N ARG A 105 28.77 2.99 -26.20
CA ARG A 105 27.47 2.33 -26.39
C ARG A 105 27.00 1.65 -25.10
N GLU A 106 27.92 1.05 -24.35
CA GLU A 106 27.60 0.33 -23.12
C GLU A 106 27.28 1.31 -21.98
N GLY A 107 28.07 2.37 -21.82
CA GLY A 107 27.75 3.48 -20.92
C GLY A 107 26.37 4.10 -21.20
N ARG A 108 26.04 4.33 -22.48
CA ARG A 108 24.70 4.84 -22.87
C ARG A 108 23.58 3.86 -22.53
N ARG A 109 23.81 2.55 -22.62
CA ARG A 109 22.82 1.54 -22.22
C ARG A 109 22.60 1.55 -20.71
N ARG A 110 23.67 1.56 -19.92
CA ARG A 110 23.60 1.61 -18.45
C ARG A 110 22.91 2.88 -17.95
N GLU A 111 23.17 4.02 -18.59
CA GLU A 111 22.41 5.26 -18.31
C GLU A 111 20.91 5.10 -18.60
N ALA A 112 20.54 4.47 -19.73
CA ALA A 112 19.14 4.25 -20.09
C ALA A 112 18.43 3.36 -19.06
N GLU A 113 19.07 2.26 -18.66
CA GLU A 113 18.54 1.34 -17.67
C GLU A 113 18.39 2.01 -16.30
N ALA A 114 19.40 2.75 -15.86
CA ALA A 114 19.36 3.49 -14.59
C ALA A 114 18.26 4.57 -14.58
N THR A 115 18.14 5.35 -15.65
CA THR A 115 17.11 6.38 -15.77
C THR A 115 15.70 5.79 -15.85
N GLY A 116 15.51 4.66 -16.54
CA GLY A 116 14.23 3.95 -16.58
C GLY A 116 13.80 3.41 -15.20
N GLN A 117 14.74 2.92 -14.39
CA GLN A 117 14.46 2.49 -13.02
C GLN A 117 14.03 3.68 -12.14
N ILE A 118 14.72 4.82 -12.24
CA ILE A 118 14.40 6.03 -11.49
C ILE A 118 12.99 6.54 -11.84
N VAL A 119 12.65 6.64 -13.13
CA VAL A 119 11.31 7.05 -13.55
C VAL A 119 10.25 6.09 -13.03
N THR A 120 10.48 4.79 -13.12
CA THR A 120 9.51 3.79 -12.62
C THR A 120 9.21 4.01 -11.13
N LEU A 121 10.23 4.32 -10.33
CA LEU A 121 10.07 4.63 -8.91
C LEU A 121 9.33 5.94 -8.69
N VAL A 122 9.70 7.01 -9.41
CA VAL A 122 8.99 8.31 -9.35
C VAL A 122 7.50 8.13 -9.66
N MET A 123 7.19 7.47 -10.77
CA MET A 123 5.81 7.26 -11.21
C MET A 123 5.00 6.41 -10.22
N ARG A 124 5.66 5.49 -9.51
CA ARG A 124 5.01 4.74 -8.41
C ARG A 124 4.63 5.65 -7.24
N HIS A 125 5.44 6.67 -6.91
CA HIS A 125 5.12 7.64 -5.87
C HIS A 125 4.05 8.64 -6.33
N VAL A 126 4.11 9.09 -7.58
CA VAL A 126 3.03 9.88 -8.20
C VAL A 126 1.71 9.12 -8.18
N GLY A 127 1.72 7.82 -8.54
CA GLY A 127 0.55 6.95 -8.46
C GLY A 127 -0.02 6.77 -7.05
N LYS A 128 0.77 7.03 -6.01
CA LYS A 128 0.31 7.05 -4.61
C LYS A 128 -0.31 8.40 -4.20
N GLY A 129 -0.20 9.42 -5.04
CA GLY A 129 -0.74 10.76 -4.83
C GLY A 129 0.31 11.83 -4.53
N LEU A 130 1.60 11.55 -4.71
CA LEU A 130 2.65 12.56 -4.59
C LEU A 130 2.62 13.48 -5.82
N ASP A 131 2.82 14.78 -5.62
CA ASP A 131 2.83 15.73 -6.72
C ASP A 131 4.12 15.56 -7.55
N LEU A 132 3.97 15.47 -8.87
CA LEU A 132 5.12 15.34 -9.76
C LEU A 132 5.97 16.61 -9.75
N ASP A 133 5.36 17.79 -9.61
CA ASP A 133 6.09 19.06 -9.56
C ASP A 133 6.91 19.19 -8.27
N GLU A 134 6.39 18.70 -7.15
CA GLU A 134 7.16 18.62 -5.89
C GLU A 134 8.37 17.68 -6.04
N ILE A 135 8.20 16.53 -6.72
CA ILE A 135 9.31 15.61 -6.98
C ILE A 135 10.35 16.24 -7.91
N ARG A 136 9.93 16.93 -8.98
CA ARG A 136 10.83 17.60 -9.94
C ARG A 136 11.73 18.61 -9.22
N THR A 137 11.11 19.47 -8.41
CA THR A 137 11.82 20.49 -7.62
C THR A 137 12.77 19.81 -6.63
N ALA A 138 12.28 18.82 -5.89
CA ALA A 138 13.08 18.11 -4.90
C ALA A 138 14.26 17.33 -5.52
N LEU A 139 14.13 16.82 -6.75
CA LEU A 139 15.22 16.16 -7.47
C LEU A 139 16.36 17.15 -7.79
N GLU A 140 16.01 18.35 -8.26
CA GLU A 140 16.96 19.43 -8.56
C GLU A 140 17.66 19.94 -7.29
N ASP A 141 16.94 20.06 -6.18
CA ASP A 141 17.49 20.55 -4.91
C ASP A 141 18.38 19.52 -4.20
N THR A 142 18.11 18.21 -4.36
CA THR A 142 18.74 17.16 -3.54
C THR A 142 19.93 16.48 -4.22
N PHE A 143 19.87 16.30 -5.55
CA PHE A 143 20.85 15.47 -6.27
C PHE A 143 21.80 16.32 -7.11
N THR A 144 22.92 15.72 -7.54
CA THR A 144 23.92 16.43 -8.32
C THR A 144 23.34 16.86 -9.68
N ALA A 145 23.64 18.11 -10.09
CA ALA A 145 23.17 18.67 -11.35
C ALA A 145 23.45 17.76 -12.56
N GLU A 146 24.63 17.16 -12.65
CA GLU A 146 25.01 16.25 -13.75
C GLU A 146 24.07 15.01 -13.86
N ALA A 147 23.66 14.46 -12.72
CA ALA A 147 22.79 13.29 -12.68
C ALA A 147 21.35 13.69 -13.03
N VAL A 148 20.89 14.82 -12.52
CA VAL A 148 19.56 15.38 -12.83
C VAL A 148 19.47 15.79 -14.30
N GLU A 149 20.50 16.41 -14.87
CA GLU A 149 20.57 16.77 -16.29
C GLU A 149 20.54 15.51 -17.17
N THR A 150 21.31 14.48 -16.82
CA THR A 150 21.30 13.22 -17.57
C THR A 150 19.92 12.53 -17.49
N LEU A 151 19.30 12.55 -16.31
CA LEU A 151 17.95 12.02 -16.10
C LEU A 151 16.91 12.77 -16.94
N THR A 152 16.87 14.10 -16.85
CA THR A 152 15.89 14.94 -17.53
C THR A 152 16.08 14.98 -19.05
N ARG A 153 17.33 14.91 -19.54
CA ARG A 153 17.62 14.77 -20.98
C ARG A 153 17.01 13.50 -21.57
N ARG A 154 17.04 12.39 -20.83
CA ARG A 154 16.47 11.11 -21.28
C ARG A 154 14.98 11.00 -20.97
N GLN A 155 14.51 11.70 -19.94
CA GLN A 155 13.16 11.61 -19.41
C GLN A 155 12.61 13.03 -19.18
N PRO A 156 12.20 13.74 -20.25
CA PRO A 156 11.78 15.15 -20.18
C PRO A 156 10.59 15.41 -19.26
N ILE A 157 9.81 14.38 -18.92
CA ILE A 157 8.72 14.44 -17.94
C ILE A 157 9.21 14.79 -16.52
N LEU A 158 10.50 14.57 -16.21
CA LEU A 158 11.09 14.89 -14.91
C LEU A 158 11.76 16.27 -14.86
N LYS A 159 11.74 17.03 -15.95
CA LYS A 159 12.31 18.38 -15.98
C LYS A 159 11.36 19.36 -15.28
N VAL A 160 11.88 20.24 -14.43
CA VAL A 160 11.08 21.33 -13.83
C VAL A 160 10.47 22.18 -14.95
N GLY A 161 9.19 22.55 -14.78
CA GLY A 161 8.42 23.31 -15.78
C GLY A 161 8.01 22.52 -17.03
N SER A 162 8.22 21.20 -17.06
CA SER A 162 7.78 20.36 -18.17
C SER A 162 6.24 20.27 -18.22
N SER A 163 5.67 20.67 -19.36
CA SER A 163 4.23 20.56 -19.67
C SER A 163 3.80 19.14 -20.07
N LEU A 164 4.76 18.22 -20.24
CA LEU A 164 4.50 16.82 -20.55
C LEU A 164 3.89 16.13 -19.32
N VAL A 165 2.57 16.00 -19.36
CA VAL A 165 1.69 15.26 -18.45
C VAL A 165 1.65 15.81 -17.02
N SER A 166 0.75 16.77 -16.80
CA SER A 166 0.08 16.89 -15.50
C SER A 166 -0.75 15.62 -15.29
N LEU A 167 -0.24 14.63 -14.56
CA LEU A 167 -1.09 13.55 -14.09
C LEU A 167 -2.11 14.15 -13.12
N PRO A 168 -3.42 13.86 -13.27
CA PRO A 168 -4.45 14.49 -12.45
C PRO A 168 -4.17 14.23 -10.96
N LYS A 169 -3.97 15.31 -10.19
CA LYS A 169 -3.83 15.29 -8.74
C LYS A 169 -5.04 14.58 -8.14
N ARG A 170 -4.83 13.38 -7.57
CA ARG A 170 -5.91 12.71 -6.83
C ARG A 170 -6.06 13.38 -5.46
N PRO A 171 -7.28 13.77 -5.04
CA PRO A 171 -7.52 14.39 -3.73
C PRO A 171 -7.10 13.46 -2.57
N LYS A 172 -6.68 14.04 -1.44
CA LYS A 172 -6.28 13.34 -0.19
C LYS A 172 -7.41 12.40 0.25
N ARG A 173 -7.15 11.08 0.30
CA ARG A 173 -8.16 10.04 0.59
C ARG A 173 -8.12 9.56 2.05
N ALA A 174 -9.31 9.35 2.60
CA ALA A 174 -9.62 8.63 3.85
C ALA A 174 -8.94 7.23 3.92
N PRO A 175 -8.80 6.61 5.12
CA PRO A 175 -7.94 5.44 5.29
C PRO A 175 -8.34 4.28 4.38
N ARG A 176 -7.34 3.79 3.63
CA ARG A 176 -7.45 2.72 2.63
C ARG A 176 -7.38 1.36 3.30
N ILE A 177 -8.24 0.45 2.87
CA ILE A 177 -8.12 -1.00 3.16
C ILE A 177 -7.05 -1.61 2.23
N ALA A 178 -6.50 -2.79 2.57
CA ALA A 178 -5.33 -3.46 1.97
C ALA A 178 -5.23 -3.53 0.42
N ASN A 179 -6.31 -3.23 -0.32
CA ASN A 179 -6.32 -3.16 -1.80
C ASN A 179 -6.28 -1.73 -2.36
N GLY A 180 -6.08 -0.69 -1.53
CA GLY A 180 -5.96 0.70 -1.96
C GLY A 180 -7.27 1.43 -2.28
N LEU A 181 -8.42 0.76 -2.12
CA LEU A 181 -9.77 1.32 -2.27
C LEU A 181 -10.34 1.73 -0.91
N LEU A 182 -11.16 2.79 -0.89
CA LEU A 182 -11.99 3.09 0.27
C LEU A 182 -13.02 1.96 0.48
N PRO A 183 -13.52 1.75 1.71
CA PRO A 183 -14.58 0.78 1.98
C PRO A 183 -15.75 0.88 0.99
N HIS A 184 -16.20 2.11 0.72
CA HIS A 184 -17.24 2.45 -0.27
C HIS A 184 -16.83 2.09 -1.70
N ASP A 185 -15.68 2.59 -2.16
CA ASP A 185 -15.16 2.33 -3.51
C ASP A 185 -15.00 0.84 -3.80
N LYS A 186 -14.65 0.04 -2.79
CA LYS A 186 -14.49 -1.41 -2.93
C LYS A 186 -15.83 -2.09 -3.18
N ILE A 187 -16.88 -1.71 -2.46
CA ILE A 187 -18.23 -2.24 -2.69
C ILE A 187 -18.71 -1.84 -4.09
N VAL A 188 -18.60 -0.56 -4.43
CA VAL A 188 -19.01 -0.04 -5.75
C VAL A 188 -18.25 -0.77 -6.87
N ALA A 189 -16.95 -0.99 -6.74
CA ALA A 189 -16.16 -1.74 -7.72
C ALA A 189 -16.58 -3.21 -7.85
N LEU A 190 -16.91 -3.87 -6.73
CA LEU A 190 -17.38 -5.26 -6.74
C LEU A 190 -18.78 -5.37 -7.37
N VAL A 191 -19.67 -4.42 -7.09
CA VAL A 191 -21.00 -4.33 -7.69
C VAL A 191 -20.88 -4.03 -9.19
N LYS A 192 -20.04 -3.07 -9.58
CA LYS A 192 -19.74 -2.75 -10.99
C LYS A 192 -19.17 -3.93 -11.76
N LYS A 193 -18.28 -4.72 -11.14
CA LYS A 193 -17.71 -5.94 -11.74
C LYS A 193 -18.79 -6.99 -12.05
N ALA A 194 -19.90 -7.01 -11.32
CA ALA A 194 -21.00 -7.94 -11.54
C ALA A 194 -21.82 -7.60 -12.81
N ARG A 195 -21.63 -6.40 -13.38
CA ARG A 195 -22.33 -5.89 -14.58
C ARG A 195 -23.88 -5.98 -14.39
N PRO A 196 -24.74 -6.03 -15.44
CA PRO A 196 -26.18 -5.84 -15.24
C PRO A 196 -26.86 -6.98 -14.45
N LYS A 197 -26.17 -8.10 -14.21
CA LYS A 197 -26.69 -9.20 -13.40
C LYS A 197 -26.74 -8.88 -11.91
N GLY A 198 -25.95 -7.89 -11.45
CA GLY A 198 -25.81 -7.57 -10.04
C GLY A 198 -25.12 -8.65 -9.22
N ILE A 199 -24.97 -8.39 -7.93
CA ILE A 199 -24.35 -9.32 -6.97
C ILE A 199 -25.20 -9.41 -5.70
N THR A 200 -25.38 -10.61 -5.16
CA THR A 200 -26.14 -10.78 -3.91
C THR A 200 -25.34 -10.25 -2.72
N LYS A 201 -26.02 -9.70 -1.72
CA LYS A 201 -25.43 -9.22 -0.45
C LYS A 201 -24.45 -10.23 0.15
N THR A 202 -24.84 -11.51 0.21
CA THR A 202 -24.00 -12.58 0.78
C THR A 202 -22.72 -12.82 -0.02
N LEU A 203 -22.79 -12.78 -1.36
CA LEU A 203 -21.60 -12.95 -2.21
C LEU A 203 -20.70 -11.71 -2.17
N LEU A 204 -21.31 -10.53 -2.11
CA LEU A 204 -20.61 -9.26 -1.98
C LEU A 204 -19.83 -9.18 -0.66
N HIS A 205 -20.46 -9.56 0.46
CA HIS A 205 -19.79 -9.66 1.77
C HIS A 205 -18.65 -10.67 1.75
N LYS A 206 -18.85 -11.85 1.16
CA LYS A 206 -17.78 -12.86 1.01
C LYS A 206 -16.59 -12.35 0.20
N ALA A 207 -16.85 -11.55 -0.83
CA ALA A 207 -15.83 -10.95 -1.70
C ALA A 207 -15.15 -9.71 -1.07
N TYR A 208 -15.78 -9.10 -0.07
CA TYR A 208 -15.22 -7.99 0.68
C TYR A 208 -14.12 -8.48 1.63
N GLN A 209 -12.96 -7.80 1.60
CA GLN A 209 -11.78 -8.15 2.40
C GLN A 209 -11.09 -6.88 2.94
N PRO A 210 -10.67 -6.82 4.21
CA PRO A 210 -10.88 -7.83 5.24
C PRO A 210 -12.37 -8.01 5.53
N ARG A 211 -12.75 -9.21 5.96
CA ARG A 211 -14.13 -9.46 6.37
C ARG A 211 -14.44 -8.63 7.60
N ILE A 212 -15.53 -7.87 7.52
CA ILE A 212 -16.11 -7.14 8.65
C ILE A 212 -17.38 -7.85 9.13
N PRO A 213 -17.84 -7.59 10.37
CA PRO A 213 -19.13 -8.09 10.84
C PRO A 213 -20.28 -7.73 9.89
N MET A 214 -21.28 -8.62 9.76
CA MET A 214 -22.41 -8.38 8.86
C MET A 214 -23.19 -7.10 9.24
N ALA A 215 -23.30 -6.79 10.53
CA ALA A 215 -23.97 -5.57 11.00
C ALA A 215 -23.28 -4.29 10.49
N GLU A 216 -21.95 -4.23 10.54
CA GLU A 216 -21.18 -3.09 10.00
C GLU A 216 -21.28 -3.03 8.47
N PHE A 217 -21.29 -4.19 7.81
CA PHE A 217 -21.49 -4.27 6.36
C PHE A 217 -22.87 -3.79 5.93
N ASP A 218 -23.89 -3.98 6.78
CA ASP A 218 -25.27 -3.54 6.53
C ASP A 218 -25.41 -2.03 6.60
N VAL A 219 -24.76 -1.39 7.59
CA VAL A 219 -24.66 0.07 7.67
C VAL A 219 -23.97 0.61 6.42
N LEU A 220 -22.85 0.01 6.03
CA LEU A 220 -22.07 0.42 4.85
C LEU A 220 -22.88 0.30 3.55
N LEU A 221 -23.70 -0.75 3.42
CA LEU A 221 -24.62 -0.89 2.28
C LEU A 221 -25.76 0.12 2.32
N ALA A 222 -26.35 0.37 3.49
CA ALA A 222 -27.42 1.35 3.65
C ALA A 222 -26.95 2.76 3.27
N ASP A 223 -25.73 3.15 3.69
CA ASP A 223 -25.12 4.43 3.35
C ASP A 223 -24.91 4.57 1.83
N LEU A 224 -24.40 3.53 1.17
CA LEU A 224 -24.18 3.52 -0.28
C LEU A 224 -25.48 3.58 -1.09
N THR A 225 -26.53 2.89 -0.62
CA THR A 225 -27.86 2.95 -1.22
C THR A 225 -28.48 4.34 -1.01
N GLY A 226 -28.42 4.88 0.21
CA GLY A 226 -28.96 6.21 0.53
C GLY A 226 -28.27 7.34 -0.23
N ALA A 227 -26.98 7.20 -0.52
CA ALA A 227 -26.21 8.14 -1.34
C ALA A 227 -26.33 7.88 -2.85
N GLY A 228 -27.08 6.87 -3.29
CA GLY A 228 -27.32 6.58 -4.71
C GLY A 228 -26.11 6.01 -5.47
N PHE A 229 -25.13 5.42 -4.77
CA PHE A 229 -23.97 4.78 -5.42
C PHE A 229 -24.26 3.35 -5.88
N ILE A 230 -25.27 2.71 -5.28
CA ILE A 230 -25.76 1.38 -5.65
C ILE A 230 -27.29 1.36 -5.53
N ASP A 231 -27.92 0.60 -6.42
CA ASP A 231 -29.33 0.25 -6.30
C ASP A 231 -29.47 -1.13 -5.67
N THR A 232 -30.50 -1.31 -4.85
CA THR A 232 -30.79 -2.61 -4.23
C THR A 232 -32.21 -3.06 -4.54
N ALA A 233 -32.39 -4.32 -4.91
CA ALA A 233 -33.71 -4.94 -4.96
C ALA A 233 -33.69 -6.37 -4.44
N THR A 234 -34.84 -6.82 -3.97
CA THR A 234 -35.04 -8.21 -3.56
C THR A 234 -35.54 -9.02 -4.76
N MET A 235 -34.75 -9.99 -5.23
CA MET A 235 -35.07 -10.80 -6.41
C MET A 235 -34.63 -12.26 -6.26
N LYS A 236 -35.28 -13.17 -7.00
CA LYS A 236 -34.88 -14.58 -7.11
C LYS A 236 -33.84 -14.73 -8.23
N VAL A 237 -32.64 -15.18 -7.87
CA VAL A 237 -31.52 -15.41 -8.81
C VAL A 237 -31.69 -16.71 -9.62
N SER A 238 -32.58 -17.62 -9.18
CA SER A 238 -32.90 -18.85 -9.91
C SER A 238 -34.36 -19.27 -9.68
N HIS A 239 -34.91 -20.11 -10.57
CA HIS A 239 -36.30 -20.57 -10.53
C HIS A 239 -36.69 -21.25 -9.20
N LYS A 240 -35.73 -21.90 -8.52
CA LYS A 240 -35.91 -22.58 -7.23
C LYS A 240 -35.27 -21.83 -6.05
N GLY A 241 -34.72 -20.64 -6.28
CA GLY A 241 -33.99 -19.87 -5.27
C GLY A 241 -34.91 -19.09 -4.32
N ARG A 242 -34.43 -18.87 -3.10
CA ARG A 242 -35.03 -17.89 -2.18
C ARG A 242 -34.75 -16.47 -2.68
N PRO A 243 -35.67 -15.50 -2.49
CA PRO A 243 -35.39 -14.11 -2.78
C PRO A 243 -34.15 -13.64 -1.99
N ALA A 244 -33.26 -12.92 -2.65
CA ALA A 244 -32.06 -12.36 -2.07
C ALA A 244 -31.95 -10.87 -2.40
N LEU A 245 -31.33 -10.10 -1.50
CA LEU A 245 -30.98 -8.71 -1.79
C LEU A 245 -29.84 -8.70 -2.82
N VAL A 246 -30.11 -8.13 -3.98
CA VAL A 246 -29.16 -7.96 -5.09
C VAL A 246 -28.81 -6.48 -5.19
N CYS A 247 -27.51 -6.20 -5.24
CA CYS A 247 -26.95 -4.87 -5.42
C CYS A 247 -26.54 -4.72 -6.89
N VAL A 248 -26.92 -3.61 -7.52
CA VAL A 248 -26.60 -3.25 -8.91
C VAL A 248 -26.01 -1.84 -8.93
N HIS A 249 -25.12 -1.57 -9.87
CA HIS A 249 -24.57 -0.23 -10.03
C HIS A 249 -25.56 0.61 -10.86
N PRO A 250 -25.85 1.88 -10.51
CA PRO A 250 -26.86 2.71 -11.19
C PRO A 250 -26.60 2.94 -12.69
N GLU A 251 -25.34 2.76 -13.11
CA GLU A 251 -24.94 2.80 -14.53
C GLU A 251 -25.53 1.64 -15.36
N PHE A 252 -26.02 0.59 -14.70
CA PHE A 252 -26.69 -0.53 -15.34
C PHE A 252 -28.17 -0.48 -14.98
N SER A 253 -29.04 -0.62 -15.97
CA SER A 253 -30.46 -0.82 -15.71
C SER A 253 -30.65 -2.03 -14.81
N MET A 254 -31.42 -1.85 -13.74
CA MET A 254 -31.89 -2.96 -12.93
C MET A 254 -32.52 -4.01 -13.86
N PRO A 255 -32.15 -5.30 -13.74
CA PRO A 255 -32.76 -6.31 -14.59
C PRO A 255 -34.26 -6.31 -14.33
N ASN A 256 -35.05 -6.21 -15.41
CA ASN A 256 -36.52 -6.10 -15.33
C ASN A 256 -37.06 -7.20 -14.42
N VAL A 257 -37.72 -6.81 -13.34
CA VAL A 257 -38.25 -7.77 -12.36
C VAL A 257 -39.68 -8.13 -12.75
N VAL A 258 -39.89 -9.32 -13.31
CA VAL A 258 -41.25 -9.85 -13.58
C VAL A 258 -41.52 -10.97 -12.58
N ASN A 259 -42.55 -10.84 -11.75
CA ASN A 259 -42.91 -11.82 -10.70
C ASN A 259 -41.75 -12.18 -9.75
N GLY A 260 -40.94 -11.18 -9.37
CA GLY A 260 -39.78 -11.37 -8.48
C GLY A 260 -38.57 -12.04 -9.14
N ARG A 261 -38.53 -12.14 -10.47
CA ARG A 261 -37.45 -12.74 -11.26
C ARG A 261 -36.73 -11.69 -12.09
N ALA A 262 -35.40 -11.73 -12.11
CA ALA A 262 -34.59 -10.90 -13.00
C ALA A 262 -34.68 -11.41 -14.45
N MET A 263 -35.28 -10.62 -15.34
CA MET A 263 -35.21 -10.84 -16.79
C MET A 263 -33.92 -10.19 -17.30
N ILE A 264 -32.98 -11.01 -17.76
CA ILE A 264 -31.74 -10.54 -18.39
C ILE A 264 -32.03 -10.47 -19.89
N HIS A 265 -32.02 -9.26 -20.46
CA HIS A 265 -31.96 -9.05 -21.91
C HIS A 265 -30.50 -9.09 -22.37
#